data_AF-A0A7C3WSF7-F1
#
_entry.id   AF-A0A7C3WSF7-F1
#
_cell.length_a   1.000
_cell.length_b   1.000
_cell.length_c   1.000
_cell.angle_alpha   90.00
_cell.angle_beta   90.00
_cell.angle_gamma   90.00
#
_symmetry.space_group_name_H-M   'P 1'
#
loop_
_entity.id
_entity.type
_entity.pdbx_description
1 polymer ?
#
loop_
_entity_poly.entity_id
_entity_poly.type
_entity_poly.pdbx_seq_one_letter_code
_entity_poly.pdbx_strand_id
1 'polypeptide(L)'
;MVQSEIAFFCKERWVGLHCEALNKNDKKKILIRYFKSGKPLQITQPLDVENLILSFSKLKPRTIYATANIYKQLNKNEDVINESNLKASMPTWDIDNTIDKWNATLQTILELISLLESNGVKKSFFIKFSGRGAHIHIHPYAISSELQAKYNPLSLAWSIVEYIREKLAEKIAEITLKFKAESLRVDNEIDIQRLFVTPLSIHREIPKVSVCLNPNKLENFNPFEDANLNRFKHFENWKNYIVGEADELALKAYNYIGGYPYFKTKNKRRKHPPLDKQILKLMRLNVEKQAFFKD
;
A
#
# COMPACT_ATOMS: atom_id res chain seq x y z
N MET A 1 -18.19 17.70 -2.17
CA MET A 1 -18.02 16.23 -2.08
C MET A 1 -16.67 15.79 -2.65
N VAL A 2 -16.44 15.80 -3.99
CA VAL A 2 -15.21 15.27 -4.62
C VAL A 2 -13.91 15.82 -4.04
N GLN A 3 -13.75 17.15 -4.01
CA GLN A 3 -12.54 17.79 -3.48
C GLN A 3 -12.31 17.45 -1.99
N SER A 4 -13.39 17.31 -1.22
CA SER A 4 -13.34 16.95 0.21
C SER A 4 -12.85 15.52 0.42
N GLU A 5 -13.31 14.57 -0.39
CA GLU A 5 -12.83 13.18 -0.35
C GLU A 5 -11.35 13.05 -0.70
N ILE A 6 -10.93 13.74 -1.77
CA ILE A 6 -9.53 13.77 -2.22
C ILE A 6 -8.65 14.39 -1.14
N ALA A 7 -9.04 15.57 -0.61
CA ALA A 7 -8.26 16.25 0.42
C ALA A 7 -8.16 15.43 1.72
N PHE A 8 -9.24 14.75 2.12
CA PHE A 8 -9.21 13.87 3.29
C PHE A 8 -8.21 12.73 3.10
N PHE A 9 -8.24 12.05 1.94
CA PHE A 9 -7.27 11.00 1.65
C PHE A 9 -5.86 11.57 1.55
N CYS A 10 -5.62 12.74 0.96
CA CYS A 10 -4.29 13.32 0.79
C CYS A 10 -3.67 13.93 2.05
N LYS A 11 -4.45 14.16 3.10
CA LYS A 11 -3.97 14.84 4.31
C LYS A 11 -2.72 14.16 4.89
N GLU A 12 -1.68 14.96 5.12
CA GLU A 12 -0.35 14.54 5.62
C GLU A 12 0.39 13.50 4.72
N ARG A 13 -0.06 13.31 3.48
CA ARG A 13 0.56 12.40 2.50
C ARG A 13 1.25 13.17 1.39
N TRP A 14 2.23 12.52 0.79
CA TRP A 14 2.89 13.06 -0.40
C TRP A 14 2.03 12.79 -1.64
N VAL A 15 1.73 13.85 -2.39
CA VAL A 15 0.80 13.81 -3.53
C VAL A 15 1.56 13.63 -4.85
N GLY A 16 0.99 12.83 -5.74
CA GLY A 16 1.40 12.73 -7.14
C GLY A 16 0.28 13.20 -8.06
N LEU A 17 0.62 13.98 -9.08
CA LEU A 17 -0.31 14.43 -10.11
C LEU A 17 0.11 13.85 -11.46
N HIS A 18 -0.69 12.94 -11.97
CA HIS A 18 -0.48 12.38 -13.29
C HIS A 18 -1.21 13.20 -14.35
N CYS A 19 -0.50 13.44 -15.44
CA CYS A 19 -0.87 14.37 -16.50
C CYS A 19 -0.89 13.64 -17.85
N GLU A 20 -1.82 14.00 -18.72
CA GLU A 20 -1.91 13.41 -20.06
C GLU A 20 -0.83 13.91 -21.01
N ALA A 21 -0.25 15.08 -20.74
CA ALA A 21 0.88 15.58 -21.49
C ALA A 21 2.06 14.60 -21.42
N LEU A 22 2.70 14.41 -22.57
CA LEU A 22 3.86 13.55 -22.71
C LEU A 22 5.14 14.33 -22.43
N ASN A 23 6.07 13.69 -21.75
CA ASN A 23 7.43 14.16 -21.62
C ASN A 23 8.12 14.08 -23.00
N LYS A 24 8.82 15.14 -23.37
CA LYS A 24 9.47 15.28 -24.68
C LYS A 24 10.56 14.23 -24.92
N ASN A 25 11.20 13.74 -23.84
CA ASN A 25 12.38 12.89 -23.94
C ASN A 25 12.01 11.41 -24.14
N ASP A 26 11.06 10.89 -23.36
CA ASP A 26 10.73 9.46 -23.33
C ASP A 26 9.32 9.15 -23.85
N LYS A 27 8.57 10.17 -24.29
CA LYS A 27 7.17 10.09 -24.75
C LYS A 27 6.23 9.46 -23.71
N LYS A 28 6.59 9.41 -22.43
CA LYS A 28 5.73 8.91 -21.36
C LYS A 28 4.88 10.03 -20.78
N LYS A 29 3.68 9.68 -20.29
CA LYS A 29 2.83 10.61 -19.55
C LYS A 29 3.52 11.12 -18.29
N ILE A 30 3.38 12.41 -18.00
CA ILE A 30 4.10 13.08 -16.91
C ILE A 30 3.48 12.72 -15.54
N LEU A 31 4.34 12.48 -14.53
CA LEU A 31 3.95 12.38 -13.13
C LEU A 31 4.69 13.46 -12.33
N ILE A 32 3.94 14.44 -11.83
CA ILE A 32 4.47 15.54 -11.03
C ILE A 32 4.35 15.15 -9.57
N ARG A 33 5.43 15.27 -8.81
CA ARG A 33 5.45 14.99 -7.37
C ARG A 33 6.04 16.12 -6.53
N TYR A 34 6.59 17.14 -7.20
CA TYR A 34 7.22 18.28 -6.58
C TYR A 34 6.85 19.55 -7.34
N PHE A 35 6.77 20.68 -6.62
CA PHE A 35 6.81 21.98 -7.24
C PHE A 35 8.21 22.27 -7.82
N LYS A 36 8.33 23.27 -8.69
CA LYS A 36 9.64 23.70 -9.23
C LYS A 36 10.63 24.12 -8.13
N SER A 37 10.14 24.56 -6.97
CA SER A 37 10.96 24.86 -5.79
C SER A 37 11.58 23.63 -5.11
N GLY A 38 11.22 22.41 -5.54
CA GLY A 38 11.61 21.17 -4.87
C GLY A 38 10.73 20.83 -3.66
N LYS A 39 9.67 21.60 -3.37
CA LYS A 39 8.72 21.25 -2.31
C LYS A 39 7.82 20.07 -2.73
N PRO A 40 7.65 19.02 -1.92
CA PRO A 40 6.70 17.93 -2.20
C PRO A 40 5.27 18.45 -2.39
N LEU A 41 4.56 17.93 -3.40
CA LEU A 41 3.14 18.26 -3.58
C LEU A 41 2.32 17.76 -2.39
N GLN A 42 1.38 18.58 -1.96
CA GLN A 42 0.48 18.32 -0.83
C GLN A 42 -0.91 18.88 -1.16
N ILE A 43 -1.93 18.24 -0.60
CA ILE A 43 -3.31 18.71 -0.59
C ILE A 43 -3.77 18.57 0.87
N THR A 44 -4.01 19.68 1.56
CA THR A 44 -4.40 19.69 2.98
C THR A 44 -5.84 20.11 3.19
N GLN A 45 -6.44 20.79 2.20
CA GLN A 45 -7.83 21.24 2.19
C GLN A 45 -8.46 21.10 0.79
N PRO A 46 -9.81 21.11 0.67
CA PRO A 46 -10.50 20.91 -0.60
C PRO A 46 -10.08 21.89 -1.71
N LEU A 47 -9.83 23.15 -1.38
CA LEU A 47 -9.43 24.18 -2.35
C LEU A 47 -8.07 23.89 -3.00
N ASP A 48 -7.17 23.17 -2.30
CA ASP A 48 -5.86 22.82 -2.85
C ASP A 48 -5.97 21.89 -4.06
N VAL A 49 -7.04 21.08 -4.13
CA VAL A 49 -7.30 20.19 -5.27
C VAL A 49 -7.46 21.00 -6.56
N GLU A 50 -8.29 22.04 -6.50
CA GLU A 50 -8.54 22.94 -7.63
C GLU A 50 -7.30 23.75 -7.97
N ASN A 51 -6.67 24.35 -6.96
CA ASN A 51 -5.43 25.12 -7.14
C ASN A 51 -4.34 24.29 -7.83
N LEU A 52 -4.19 23.02 -7.44
CA LEU A 52 -3.23 22.11 -8.02
C LEU A 52 -3.55 21.81 -9.50
N ILE A 53 -4.82 21.50 -9.81
CA ILE A 53 -5.25 21.25 -11.20
C ILE A 53 -5.03 22.47 -12.08
N LEU A 54 -5.42 23.67 -11.61
CA LEU A 54 -5.25 24.91 -12.34
C LEU A 54 -3.76 25.25 -12.57
N SER A 55 -2.92 25.07 -11.55
CA SER A 55 -1.47 25.32 -11.61
C SER A 55 -0.77 24.47 -12.66
N PHE A 56 -1.28 23.26 -12.92
CA PHE A 56 -0.72 22.32 -13.89
C PHE A 56 -1.61 22.10 -15.13
N SER A 57 -2.61 22.96 -15.34
CA SER A 57 -3.61 22.85 -16.42
C SER A 57 -3.02 22.62 -17.82
N LYS A 58 -1.89 23.28 -18.14
CA LYS A 58 -1.17 23.11 -19.42
C LYS A 58 -0.69 21.67 -19.66
N LEU A 59 -0.49 20.89 -18.60
CA LEU A 59 -0.07 19.49 -18.68
C LEU A 59 -1.26 18.52 -18.72
N LYS A 60 -2.49 19.03 -18.66
CA LYS A 60 -3.74 18.24 -18.62
C LYS A 60 -3.74 17.24 -17.46
N PRO A 61 -3.84 17.71 -16.20
CA PRO A 61 -3.91 16.84 -15.04
C PRO A 61 -5.11 15.89 -15.15
N ARG A 62 -4.89 14.62 -14.78
CA ARG A 62 -5.90 13.55 -14.91
C ARG A 62 -6.12 12.80 -13.61
N THR A 63 -5.04 12.31 -12.99
CA THR A 63 -5.14 11.45 -11.80
C THR A 63 -4.35 12.04 -10.66
N ILE A 64 -4.98 12.07 -9.50
CA ILE A 64 -4.37 12.44 -8.23
C ILE A 64 -4.05 11.14 -7.49
N TYR A 65 -2.83 11.08 -7.01
CA TYR A 65 -2.31 10.00 -6.20
C TYR A 65 -1.89 10.55 -4.83
N ALA A 66 -1.91 9.70 -3.82
CA ALA A 66 -1.21 9.97 -2.56
C ALA A 66 -0.52 8.71 -2.05
N THR A 67 0.50 8.88 -1.24
CA THR A 67 1.27 7.75 -0.68
C THR A 67 0.47 6.89 0.28
N ALA A 68 0.84 5.62 0.47
CA ALA A 68 0.33 4.86 1.64
C ALA A 68 0.83 5.44 2.98
N ASN A 69 1.97 6.14 2.93
CA ASN A 69 2.63 6.71 4.09
C ASN A 69 2.08 8.08 4.47
N ILE A 70 1.89 8.28 5.78
CA ILE A 70 1.60 9.55 6.43
C ILE A 70 2.89 10.06 7.06
N TYR A 71 3.22 11.32 6.81
CA TYR A 71 4.48 11.93 7.22
C TYR A 71 4.26 12.94 8.35
N LYS A 72 5.28 13.14 9.20
CA LYS A 72 5.27 14.20 10.22
C LYS A 72 5.50 15.58 9.60
N GLN A 73 6.34 15.63 8.56
CA GLN A 73 6.63 16.84 7.79
C GLN A 73 6.83 16.53 6.29
N LEU A 74 6.52 17.49 5.42
CA LEU A 74 6.66 17.39 3.96
C LEU A 74 7.12 18.73 3.38
N ASN A 75 8.31 19.20 3.78
CA ASN A 75 8.84 20.50 3.38
C ASN A 75 9.86 20.39 2.24
N LYS A 76 10.60 19.27 2.17
CA LYS A 76 11.70 19.05 1.23
C LYS A 76 11.75 17.61 0.71
N ASN A 77 12.52 17.38 -0.34
CA ASN A 77 12.63 16.07 -1.01
C ASN A 77 13.08 14.94 -0.07
N GLU A 78 13.95 15.23 0.89
CA GLU A 78 14.47 14.18 1.78
C GLU A 78 13.42 13.68 2.77
N ASP A 79 12.37 14.46 3.02
CA ASP A 79 11.31 14.11 3.95
C ASP A 79 10.54 12.86 3.50
N VAL A 80 10.39 12.64 2.18
CA VAL A 80 9.57 11.52 1.66
C VAL A 80 10.29 10.17 1.68
N ILE A 81 11.62 10.17 1.86
CA ILE A 81 12.45 8.95 1.95
C ILE A 81 13.00 8.71 3.37
N ASN A 82 12.75 9.62 4.30
CA ASN A 82 13.21 9.47 5.68
C ASN A 82 12.26 8.58 6.48
N GLU A 83 12.70 7.36 6.80
CA GLU A 83 11.94 6.38 7.58
C GLU A 83 11.48 6.92 8.94
N SER A 84 12.30 7.77 9.59
CA SER A 84 11.97 8.36 10.90
C SER A 84 10.89 9.45 10.82
N ASN A 85 10.64 9.96 9.60
CA ASN A 85 9.59 10.93 9.31
C ASN A 85 8.23 10.27 9.08
N LEU A 86 8.17 8.94 8.97
CA LEU A 86 6.90 8.22 8.88
C LEU A 86 6.16 8.34 10.22
N LYS A 87 4.96 8.90 10.18
CA LYS A 87 4.00 8.95 11.29
C LYS A 87 3.14 7.70 11.29
N ALA A 88 2.67 7.29 10.12
CA ALA A 88 1.91 6.07 9.93
C ALA A 88 2.05 5.52 8.51
N SER A 89 1.68 4.25 8.30
CA SER A 89 1.63 3.64 6.96
C SER A 89 0.36 2.82 6.83
N MET A 90 -0.30 2.92 5.67
CA MET A 90 -1.59 2.28 5.38
C MET A 90 -1.36 0.88 4.78
N PRO A 91 -1.58 -0.22 5.53
CA PRO A 91 -1.52 -1.58 4.97
C PRO A 91 -2.49 -1.67 3.80
N THR A 92 -2.01 -2.15 2.65
CA THR A 92 -2.75 -2.15 1.39
C THR A 92 -2.49 -3.41 0.60
N TRP A 93 -3.56 -4.09 0.19
CA TRP A 93 -3.54 -5.16 -0.81
C TRP A 93 -4.01 -4.61 -2.15
N ASP A 94 -3.22 -4.82 -3.20
CA ASP A 94 -3.64 -4.52 -4.57
C ASP A 94 -4.15 -5.81 -5.22
N ILE A 95 -5.46 -5.86 -5.48
CA ILE A 95 -6.11 -6.99 -6.15
C ILE A 95 -6.20 -6.65 -7.63
N ASP A 96 -5.16 -7.06 -8.35
CA ASP A 96 -5.00 -6.87 -9.78
C ASP A 96 -5.79 -7.92 -10.55
N ASN A 97 -6.56 -7.47 -11.54
CA ASN A 97 -7.30 -8.35 -12.45
C ASN A 97 -7.75 -7.58 -13.71
N THR A 98 -8.42 -8.28 -14.63
CA THR A 98 -9.20 -7.67 -15.70
C THR A 98 -10.61 -7.33 -15.23
N ILE A 99 -11.15 -6.20 -15.70
CA ILE A 99 -12.49 -5.73 -15.30
C ILE A 99 -13.60 -6.72 -15.70
N ASP A 100 -13.43 -7.46 -16.79
CA ASP A 100 -14.36 -8.50 -17.25
C ASP A 100 -14.44 -9.70 -16.29
N LYS A 101 -13.45 -9.85 -15.42
CA LYS A 101 -13.37 -10.89 -14.39
C LYS A 101 -13.69 -10.33 -13.00
N TRP A 102 -14.48 -9.26 -12.91
CA TRP A 102 -14.85 -8.60 -11.64
C TRP A 102 -15.39 -9.56 -10.58
N ASN A 103 -16.17 -10.58 -10.96
CA ASN A 103 -16.68 -11.56 -9.99
C ASN A 103 -15.55 -12.30 -9.25
N ALA A 104 -14.42 -12.57 -9.91
CA ALA A 104 -13.25 -13.15 -9.26
C ALA A 104 -12.64 -12.16 -8.25
N THR A 105 -12.50 -10.89 -8.65
CA THR A 105 -12.03 -9.81 -7.76
C THR A 105 -12.95 -9.63 -6.55
N LEU A 106 -14.27 -9.68 -6.74
CA LEU A 106 -15.26 -9.60 -5.68
C LEU A 106 -15.13 -10.76 -4.68
N GLN A 107 -14.98 -11.99 -5.17
CA GLN A 107 -14.75 -13.15 -4.30
C GLN A 107 -13.44 -13.03 -3.52
N THR A 108 -12.37 -12.53 -4.15
CA THR A 108 -11.11 -12.24 -3.45
C THR A 108 -11.26 -11.18 -2.37
N ILE A 109 -12.05 -10.13 -2.63
CA ILE A 109 -12.36 -9.10 -1.62
C ILE A 109 -13.05 -9.74 -0.41
N LEU A 110 -14.05 -10.60 -0.63
CA LEU A 110 -14.80 -11.25 0.45
C LEU A 110 -13.91 -12.16 1.31
N GLU A 111 -13.05 -12.98 0.68
CA GLU A 111 -12.09 -13.82 1.40
C GLU A 111 -11.10 -13.00 2.22
N LEU A 112 -10.60 -11.89 1.66
CA LEU A 112 -9.68 -11.00 2.37
C LEU A 112 -10.36 -10.34 3.58
N ILE A 113 -11.59 -9.86 3.42
CA ILE A 113 -12.38 -9.31 4.53
C ILE A 113 -12.55 -10.36 5.63
N SER A 114 -12.94 -11.59 5.27
CA SER A 114 -13.08 -12.68 6.23
C SER A 114 -11.78 -12.94 7.01
N LEU A 115 -10.63 -12.90 6.34
CA LEU A 115 -9.32 -13.02 7.00
C LEU A 115 -9.04 -11.85 7.94
N LEU A 116 -9.32 -10.60 7.54
CA LEU A 116 -9.17 -9.43 8.41
C LEU A 116 -10.03 -9.54 9.66
N GLU A 117 -11.31 -9.89 9.50
CA GLU A 117 -12.26 -10.02 10.59
C GLU A 117 -11.86 -11.14 11.56
N SER A 118 -11.39 -12.28 11.04
CA SER A 118 -10.86 -13.39 11.85
C SER A 118 -9.59 -13.03 12.64
N ASN A 119 -8.86 -12.00 12.19
CA ASN A 119 -7.71 -11.43 12.88
C ASN A 119 -8.05 -10.14 13.65
N GLY A 120 -9.34 -9.89 13.92
CA GLY A 120 -9.80 -8.82 14.80
C GLY A 120 -10.06 -7.47 14.14
N VAL A 121 -9.77 -7.30 12.84
CA VAL A 121 -9.98 -6.03 12.12
C VAL A 121 -11.33 -6.04 11.42
N LYS A 122 -12.33 -5.37 12.00
CA LYS A 122 -13.73 -5.41 11.53
C LYS A 122 -14.22 -4.08 10.98
N LYS A 123 -13.73 -2.96 11.50
CA LYS A 123 -14.27 -1.62 11.20
C LYS A 123 -13.29 -0.69 10.52
N SER A 124 -11.98 -0.88 10.75
CA SER A 124 -10.95 0.05 10.29
C SER A 124 -10.33 -0.32 8.95
N PHE A 125 -11.11 -0.85 8.02
CA PHE A 125 -10.68 -1.07 6.65
C PHE A 125 -11.68 -0.46 5.67
N PHE A 126 -11.20 -0.18 4.46
CA PHE A 126 -12.05 0.22 3.35
C PHE A 126 -11.58 -0.39 2.04
N ILE A 127 -12.52 -0.52 1.12
CA ILE A 127 -12.31 -1.14 -0.19
C ILE A 127 -12.48 -0.05 -1.23
N LYS A 128 -11.58 0.00 -2.20
CA LYS A 128 -11.58 1.01 -3.25
C LYS A 128 -11.40 0.37 -4.60
N PHE A 129 -12.39 0.53 -5.49
CA PHE A 129 -12.22 0.18 -6.89
C PHE A 129 -11.16 1.08 -7.52
N SER A 130 -10.09 0.51 -8.07
CA SER A 130 -8.92 1.24 -8.57
C SER A 130 -8.97 1.54 -10.07
N GLY A 131 -10.00 1.03 -10.78
CA GLY A 131 -10.25 1.25 -12.21
C GLY A 131 -10.31 -0.05 -13.03
N ARG A 132 -9.55 -1.07 -12.63
CA ARG A 132 -9.62 -2.44 -13.21
C ARG A 132 -9.82 -3.50 -12.14
N GLY A 133 -9.10 -3.35 -11.02
CA GLY A 133 -9.21 -4.19 -9.84
C GLY A 133 -9.71 -3.40 -8.62
N ALA A 134 -9.25 -3.81 -7.45
CA ALA A 134 -9.61 -3.17 -6.19
C ALA A 134 -8.43 -3.14 -5.23
N HIS A 135 -8.39 -2.13 -4.38
CA HIS A 135 -7.48 -2.09 -3.25
C HIS A 135 -8.27 -2.26 -1.96
N ILE A 136 -7.73 -3.03 -1.04
CA ILE A 136 -8.22 -3.09 0.34
C ILE A 136 -7.17 -2.42 1.22
N HIS A 137 -7.62 -1.49 2.05
CA HIS A 137 -6.75 -0.66 2.88
C HIS A 137 -7.18 -0.78 4.34
N ILE A 138 -6.25 -1.03 5.25
CA ILE A 138 -6.49 -0.78 6.68
C ILE A 138 -6.19 0.69 6.95
N HIS A 139 -7.09 1.38 7.64
CA HIS A 139 -6.88 2.77 8.01
C HIS A 139 -5.56 2.91 8.83
N PRO A 140 -4.65 3.83 8.49
CA PRO A 140 -3.31 3.88 9.09
C PRO A 140 -3.32 4.17 10.61
N TYR A 141 -4.38 4.81 11.12
CA TYR A 141 -4.56 5.05 12.56
C TYR A 141 -5.36 3.94 13.28
N ALA A 142 -5.68 2.85 12.59
CA ALA A 142 -6.18 1.63 13.25
C ALA A 142 -5.09 0.94 14.07
N ILE A 143 -3.82 1.19 13.71
CA ILE A 143 -2.65 0.81 14.49
C ILE A 143 -2.38 1.95 15.48
N SER A 144 -2.24 1.63 16.76
CA SER A 144 -2.06 2.63 17.81
C SER A 144 -0.76 3.42 17.65
N SER A 145 -0.76 4.66 18.14
CA SER A 145 0.44 5.51 18.16
C SER A 145 1.59 4.89 18.95
N GLU A 146 1.26 4.17 20.01
CA GLU A 146 2.17 3.46 20.90
C GLU A 146 2.91 2.37 20.14
N LEU A 147 2.18 1.55 19.37
CA LEU A 147 2.78 0.50 18.56
C LEU A 147 3.60 1.09 17.40
N GLN A 148 3.11 2.15 16.76
CA GLN A 148 3.81 2.88 15.70
C GLN A 148 5.06 3.64 16.19
N ALA A 149 5.14 3.97 17.47
CA ALA A 149 6.35 4.54 18.08
C ALA A 149 7.39 3.44 18.38
N LYS A 150 6.95 2.25 18.75
CA LYS A 150 7.82 1.10 19.08
C LYS A 150 8.38 0.39 17.83
N TYR A 151 7.59 0.32 16.76
CA TYR A 151 7.97 -0.32 15.50
C TYR A 151 7.86 0.69 14.36
N ASN A 152 8.69 0.53 13.32
CA ASN A 152 8.56 1.39 12.14
C ASN A 152 7.18 1.17 11.45
N PRO A 153 6.39 2.21 11.16
CA PRO A 153 5.06 2.06 10.56
C PRO A 153 5.04 1.32 9.21
N LEU A 154 6.04 1.55 8.34
CA LEU A 154 6.13 0.85 7.06
C LEU A 154 6.41 -0.65 7.26
N SER A 155 7.22 -1.01 8.25
CA SER A 155 7.44 -2.41 8.61
C SER A 155 6.18 -3.10 9.09
N LEU A 156 5.38 -2.43 9.93
CA LEU A 156 4.09 -2.98 10.38
C LEU A 156 3.15 -3.18 9.20
N ALA A 157 3.00 -2.17 8.34
CA ALA A 157 2.16 -2.27 7.16
C ALA A 157 2.62 -3.38 6.21
N TRP A 158 3.92 -3.46 5.92
CA TRP A 158 4.49 -4.54 5.11
C TRP A 158 4.17 -5.92 5.70
N SER A 159 4.44 -6.10 6.99
CA SER A 159 4.23 -7.40 7.66
C SER A 159 2.78 -7.85 7.59
N ILE A 160 1.84 -6.95 7.86
CA ILE A 160 0.39 -7.24 7.81
C ILE A 160 -0.01 -7.70 6.42
N VAL A 161 0.44 -6.97 5.38
CA VAL A 161 0.06 -7.27 3.99
C VAL A 161 0.62 -8.62 3.56
N GLU A 162 1.90 -8.89 3.82
CA GLU A 162 2.54 -10.20 3.57
C GLU A 162 1.83 -11.33 4.31
N TYR A 163 1.55 -11.15 5.60
CA TYR A 163 0.93 -12.17 6.44
C TYR A 163 -0.43 -12.60 5.88
N ILE A 164 -1.29 -11.63 5.56
CA ILE A 164 -2.61 -11.94 4.98
C ILE A 164 -2.46 -12.52 3.57
N ARG A 165 -1.52 -12.03 2.75
CA ARG A 165 -1.30 -12.56 1.40
C ARG A 165 -0.89 -14.03 1.43
N GLU A 166 0.01 -14.43 2.34
CA GLU A 166 0.39 -15.84 2.52
C GLU A 166 -0.81 -16.71 2.88
N LYS A 167 -1.70 -16.24 3.76
CA LYS A 167 -2.91 -16.99 4.15
C LYS A 167 -3.97 -17.03 3.05
N LEU A 168 -3.99 -16.05 2.16
CA LEU A 168 -4.96 -15.96 1.06
C LEU A 168 -4.53 -16.78 -0.18
N ALA A 169 -3.25 -17.15 -0.30
CA ALA A 169 -2.68 -17.73 -1.53
C ALA A 169 -3.45 -18.95 -2.08
N GLU A 170 -3.84 -19.89 -1.22
CA GLU A 170 -4.62 -21.07 -1.63
C GLU A 170 -6.00 -20.67 -2.17
N LYS A 171 -6.70 -19.75 -1.50
CA LYS A 171 -7.99 -19.22 -1.95
C LYS A 171 -7.89 -18.47 -3.27
N ILE A 172 -6.82 -17.72 -3.50
CA ILE A 172 -6.60 -17.10 -4.81
C ILE A 172 -6.49 -18.16 -5.91
N ALA A 173 -5.75 -19.25 -5.68
CA ALA A 173 -5.63 -20.32 -6.67
C ALA A 173 -7.00 -20.97 -6.99
N GLU A 174 -7.80 -21.25 -5.95
CA GLU A 174 -9.17 -21.75 -6.11
C GLU A 174 -10.05 -20.79 -6.93
N ILE A 175 -10.05 -19.49 -6.60
CA ILE A 175 -10.83 -18.46 -7.29
C ILE A 175 -10.39 -18.32 -8.75
N THR A 176 -9.07 -18.27 -8.99
CA THR A 176 -8.49 -18.17 -10.34
C THR A 176 -8.98 -19.30 -11.24
N LEU A 177 -8.96 -20.53 -10.74
CA LEU A 177 -9.46 -21.70 -11.48
C LEU A 177 -10.97 -21.62 -11.71
N LYS A 178 -11.74 -21.32 -10.67
CA LYS A 178 -13.22 -21.26 -10.72
C LYS A 178 -13.72 -20.23 -11.74
N PHE A 179 -13.11 -19.04 -11.79
CA PHE A 179 -13.55 -17.94 -12.66
C PHE A 179 -12.74 -17.81 -13.97
N LYS A 180 -11.76 -18.69 -14.18
CA LYS A 180 -10.80 -18.61 -15.30
C LYS A 180 -10.19 -17.20 -15.37
N ALA A 181 -9.67 -16.74 -14.24
CA ALA A 181 -9.14 -15.39 -14.05
C ALA A 181 -7.61 -15.43 -13.92
N GLU A 182 -6.92 -15.83 -14.99
CA GLU A 182 -5.46 -16.07 -15.00
C GLU A 182 -4.63 -14.85 -14.60
N SER A 183 -5.16 -13.64 -14.81
CA SER A 183 -4.54 -12.38 -14.41
C SER A 183 -4.75 -11.99 -12.95
N LEU A 184 -5.57 -12.74 -12.20
CA LEU A 184 -5.90 -12.42 -10.81
C LEU A 184 -4.67 -12.56 -9.93
N ARG A 185 -4.32 -11.47 -9.25
CA ARG A 185 -3.19 -11.42 -8.32
C ARG A 185 -3.54 -10.54 -7.13
N VAL A 186 -2.95 -10.85 -5.98
CA VAL A 186 -3.02 -10.00 -4.79
C VAL A 186 -1.59 -9.65 -4.38
N ASP A 187 -1.19 -8.41 -4.56
CA ASP A 187 0.18 -7.97 -4.33
C ASP A 187 0.36 -7.21 -3.03
N ASN A 188 1.57 -7.32 -2.48
CA ASN A 188 2.07 -6.35 -1.53
C ASN A 188 2.87 -5.27 -2.25
N GLU A 189 2.28 -4.10 -2.36
CA GLU A 189 2.93 -2.95 -2.98
C GLU A 189 3.48 -1.95 -1.96
N ILE A 190 3.54 -2.29 -0.68
CA ILE A 190 4.04 -1.40 0.36
C ILE A 190 5.49 -1.03 0.04
N ASP A 191 5.71 0.23 -0.25
CA ASP A 191 7.02 0.85 -0.46
C ASP A 191 7.01 2.27 0.11
N ILE A 192 8.18 2.78 0.45
CA ILE A 192 8.34 4.11 1.06
C ILE A 192 7.80 5.24 0.17
N GLN A 193 7.78 5.05 -1.16
CA GLN A 193 7.26 6.00 -2.14
C GLN A 193 6.02 5.49 -2.89
N ARG A 194 5.41 4.37 -2.47
CA ARG A 194 4.25 3.83 -3.20
C ARG A 194 3.09 4.81 -3.21
N LEU A 195 2.57 5.07 -4.41
CA LEU A 195 1.45 5.96 -4.69
C LEU A 195 0.19 5.15 -5.01
N PHE A 196 -0.94 5.55 -4.43
CA PHE A 196 -2.25 4.99 -4.71
C PHE A 196 -3.19 6.07 -5.24
N VAL A 197 -4.02 5.73 -6.24
CA VAL A 197 -5.05 6.64 -6.76
C VAL A 197 -5.96 7.07 -5.62
N THR A 198 -6.21 8.37 -5.46
CA THR A 198 -7.09 8.82 -4.38
C THR A 198 -8.54 8.44 -4.67
N PRO A 199 -9.39 8.24 -3.64
CA PRO A 199 -10.84 8.17 -3.85
C PRO A 199 -11.33 9.38 -4.65
N LEU A 200 -12.30 9.14 -5.53
CA LEU A 200 -12.90 10.07 -6.48
C LEU A 200 -11.94 10.71 -7.50
N SER A 201 -10.72 10.20 -7.64
CA SER A 201 -9.87 10.56 -8.78
C SER A 201 -10.14 9.68 -10.01
N ILE A 202 -9.82 10.18 -11.19
CA ILE A 202 -10.01 9.47 -12.45
C ILE A 202 -8.82 8.56 -12.70
N HIS A 203 -9.05 7.34 -13.14
CA HIS A 203 -7.99 6.41 -13.52
C HIS A 203 -7.14 6.94 -14.69
N ARG A 204 -5.84 6.63 -14.69
CA ARG A 204 -4.82 7.24 -15.57
C ARG A 204 -4.98 6.99 -17.08
N GLU A 205 -5.70 5.94 -17.43
CA GLU A 205 -5.89 5.49 -18.82
C GLU A 205 -7.37 5.38 -19.17
N ILE A 206 -8.10 4.64 -18.35
CA ILE A 206 -9.53 4.36 -18.53
C ILE A 206 -10.38 5.53 -17.97
N PRO A 207 -11.50 5.91 -18.61
CA PRO A 207 -12.45 6.91 -18.10
C PRO A 207 -13.32 6.35 -16.96
N LYS A 208 -12.69 5.93 -15.86
CA LYS A 208 -13.37 5.43 -14.66
C LYS A 208 -12.95 6.22 -13.42
N VAL A 209 -13.88 6.40 -12.50
CA VAL A 209 -13.66 7.04 -11.20
C VAL A 209 -13.27 5.98 -10.17
N SER A 210 -12.22 6.23 -9.41
CA SER A 210 -11.81 5.41 -8.27
C SER A 210 -12.81 5.61 -7.12
N VAL A 211 -13.60 4.60 -6.77
CA VAL A 211 -14.69 4.74 -5.77
C VAL A 211 -14.48 3.82 -4.58
N CYS A 212 -14.79 4.31 -3.38
CA CYS A 212 -14.85 3.47 -2.19
C CYS A 212 -16.17 2.68 -2.21
N LEU A 213 -16.07 1.38 -1.91
CA LEU A 213 -17.20 0.45 -1.91
C LEU A 213 -17.74 0.27 -0.50
N ASN A 214 -19.05 0.04 -0.38
CA ASN A 214 -19.67 -0.28 0.91
C ASN A 214 -19.44 -1.78 1.21
N PRO A 215 -18.72 -2.14 2.28
CA PRO A 215 -18.45 -3.54 2.63
C PRO A 215 -19.71 -4.40 2.78
N ASN A 216 -20.83 -3.81 3.22
CA ASN A 216 -22.09 -4.52 3.44
C ASN A 216 -22.95 -4.66 2.17
N LYS A 217 -22.52 -4.08 1.04
CA LYS A 217 -23.28 -4.05 -0.23
C LYS A 217 -22.38 -4.30 -1.44
N LEU A 218 -21.32 -5.08 -1.29
CA LEU A 218 -20.31 -5.31 -2.34
C LEU A 218 -20.90 -5.96 -3.59
N GLU A 219 -21.82 -6.92 -3.43
CA GLU A 219 -22.48 -7.62 -4.54
C GLU A 219 -23.34 -6.69 -5.42
N ASN A 220 -23.74 -5.52 -4.90
CA ASN A 220 -24.55 -4.55 -5.63
C ASN A 220 -23.72 -3.60 -6.51
N PHE A 221 -22.39 -3.71 -6.47
CA PHE A 221 -21.50 -2.83 -7.23
C PHE A 221 -21.16 -3.43 -8.59
N ASN A 222 -21.47 -2.69 -9.66
CA ASN A 222 -21.07 -3.03 -11.03
C ASN A 222 -20.04 -2.02 -11.56
N PRO A 223 -18.76 -2.39 -11.78
CA PRO A 223 -17.74 -1.45 -12.23
C PRO A 223 -17.99 -0.85 -13.63
N PHE A 224 -18.83 -1.48 -14.46
CA PHE A 224 -19.20 -0.96 -15.79
C PHE A 224 -20.15 0.24 -15.69
N GLU A 225 -21.00 0.28 -14.67
CA GLU A 225 -22.04 1.31 -14.48
C GLU A 225 -21.75 2.28 -13.33
N ASP A 226 -21.23 1.75 -12.22
CA ASP A 226 -21.14 2.45 -10.93
C ASP A 226 -19.82 3.18 -10.69
N ALA A 227 -18.97 3.26 -11.73
CA ALA A 227 -17.68 3.95 -11.68
C ALA A 227 -17.43 4.83 -12.92
N ASN A 228 -18.48 5.24 -13.64
CA ASN A 228 -18.37 6.12 -14.81
C ASN A 228 -18.16 7.59 -14.42
N LEU A 229 -17.60 8.39 -15.34
CA LEU A 229 -17.33 9.81 -15.10
C LEU A 229 -18.61 10.63 -14.85
N ASN A 230 -19.71 10.28 -15.51
CA ASN A 230 -21.01 10.95 -15.39
C ASN A 230 -21.89 10.35 -14.29
N ARG A 231 -21.58 9.14 -13.82
CA ARG A 231 -22.35 8.41 -12.81
C ARG A 231 -21.45 7.44 -12.06
N PHE A 232 -21.37 7.62 -10.74
CA PHE A 232 -20.62 6.73 -9.88
C PHE A 232 -21.31 6.54 -8.53
N LYS A 233 -21.07 5.41 -7.87
CA LYS A 233 -21.52 5.14 -6.49
C LYS A 233 -20.31 5.13 -5.57
N HIS A 234 -20.28 6.06 -4.60
CA HIS A 234 -19.19 6.20 -3.65
C HIS A 234 -19.71 6.02 -2.22
N PHE A 235 -19.06 5.19 -1.43
CA PHE A 235 -19.37 4.98 -0.03
C PHE A 235 -18.59 5.95 0.85
N GLU A 236 -19.22 6.99 1.37
CA GLU A 236 -18.56 8.11 2.10
C GLU A 236 -18.01 7.74 3.50
N ASN A 237 -18.53 6.69 4.12
CA ASN A 237 -18.14 6.26 5.48
C ASN A 237 -16.85 5.42 5.51
N TRP A 238 -16.09 5.38 4.41
CA TRP A 238 -14.82 4.67 4.29
C TRP A 238 -13.71 5.19 5.23
N LYS A 239 -13.92 6.38 5.81
CA LYS A 239 -12.96 7.10 6.66
C LYS A 239 -12.94 6.62 8.11
N ASN A 240 -13.91 5.79 8.51
CA ASN A 240 -14.07 5.37 9.89
C ASN A 240 -12.96 4.41 10.32
N TYR A 241 -12.52 4.52 11.57
CA TYR A 241 -11.56 3.61 12.18
C TYR A 241 -11.67 3.62 13.71
N ILE A 242 -11.09 2.60 14.33
CA ILE A 242 -10.94 2.44 15.77
C ILE A 242 -9.44 2.32 16.05
N VAL A 243 -8.92 3.21 16.89
CA VAL A 243 -7.51 3.19 17.30
C VAL A 243 -7.22 1.88 18.05
N GLY A 244 -6.15 1.20 17.65
CA GLY A 244 -5.70 -0.06 18.26
C GLY A 244 -6.39 -1.32 17.74
N GLU A 245 -7.42 -1.23 16.88
CA GLU A 245 -8.12 -2.41 16.35
C GLU A 245 -7.17 -3.33 15.57
N ALA A 246 -6.15 -2.78 14.91
CA ALA A 246 -5.21 -3.55 14.11
C ALA A 246 -3.93 -3.97 14.88
N ASP A 247 -3.81 -3.66 16.17
CA ASP A 247 -2.56 -3.86 16.92
C ASP A 247 -2.19 -5.34 17.07
N GLU A 248 -3.17 -6.20 17.38
CA GLU A 248 -2.94 -7.64 17.54
C GLU A 248 -2.47 -8.26 16.21
N LEU A 249 -3.18 -7.97 15.11
CA LEU A 249 -2.78 -8.39 13.77
C LEU A 249 -1.39 -7.85 13.40
N ALA A 250 -1.10 -6.58 13.70
CA ALA A 250 0.19 -5.96 13.42
C ALA A 250 1.34 -6.68 14.13
N LEU A 251 1.19 -6.95 15.43
CA LEU A 251 2.19 -7.67 16.24
C LEU A 251 2.36 -9.11 15.78
N LYS A 252 1.25 -9.81 15.56
CA LYS A 252 1.23 -11.21 15.06
C LYS A 252 1.95 -11.31 13.72
N ALA A 253 1.61 -10.43 12.78
CA ALA A 253 2.20 -10.39 11.45
C ALA A 253 3.69 -10.02 11.50
N TYR A 254 4.07 -9.01 12.29
CA TYR A 254 5.47 -8.60 12.41
C TYR A 254 6.34 -9.69 13.04
N ASN A 255 5.83 -10.43 14.03
CA ASN A 255 6.57 -11.54 14.64
C ASN A 255 6.73 -12.73 13.69
N TYR A 256 5.76 -12.97 12.80
CA TYR A 256 5.78 -14.07 11.85
C TYR A 256 6.59 -13.74 10.58
N ILE A 257 6.37 -12.58 9.96
CA ILE A 257 7.04 -12.15 8.71
C ILE A 257 8.36 -11.42 8.98
N GLY A 258 8.39 -10.56 9.99
CA GLY A 258 9.45 -9.56 10.20
C GLY A 258 9.20 -8.25 9.46
N GLY A 259 10.05 -7.25 9.73
CA GLY A 259 9.88 -5.89 9.18
C GLY A 259 10.20 -5.74 7.69
N TYR A 260 10.03 -4.51 7.19
CA TYR A 260 10.23 -4.17 5.79
C TYR A 260 11.65 -4.53 5.31
N PRO A 261 11.79 -5.34 4.24
CA PRO A 261 13.07 -5.94 3.88
C PRO A 261 14.07 -4.96 3.24
N TYR A 262 13.58 -3.86 2.66
CA TYR A 262 14.40 -2.91 1.90
C TYR A 262 14.88 -1.71 2.71
N PHE A 263 14.58 -1.64 4.00
CA PHE A 263 15.36 -0.76 4.87
C PHE A 263 16.80 -1.18 4.76
N LYS A 264 17.67 -0.24 4.34
CA LYS A 264 19.11 -0.46 4.23
C LYS A 264 19.50 -1.22 5.48
N THR A 265 19.88 -2.48 5.31
CA THR A 265 20.17 -3.37 6.43
C THR A 265 21.15 -2.62 7.33
N LYS A 266 20.67 -2.07 8.45
CA LYS A 266 21.54 -1.86 9.59
C LYS A 266 22.00 -3.26 9.90
N ASN A 267 23.18 -3.61 9.37
CA ASN A 267 23.78 -4.93 9.40
C ASN A 267 23.23 -5.66 10.62
N LYS A 268 22.31 -6.62 10.42
CA LYS A 268 21.97 -7.55 11.51
C LYS A 268 23.31 -8.19 11.83
N ARG A 269 24.00 -7.68 12.85
CA ARG A 269 25.26 -8.27 13.35
C ARG A 269 24.85 -9.69 13.64
N ARG A 270 25.27 -10.63 12.78
CA ARG A 270 24.98 -12.04 13.01
C ARG A 270 25.53 -12.32 14.40
N LYS A 271 24.68 -12.77 15.34
CA LYS A 271 25.13 -13.14 16.69
C LYS A 271 26.21 -14.23 16.63
N HIS A 272 26.20 -15.01 15.55
CA HIS A 272 27.15 -16.05 15.26
C HIS A 272 27.83 -15.84 13.90
N PRO A 273 29.10 -16.24 13.74
CA PRO A 273 29.74 -16.32 12.44
C PRO A 273 28.91 -17.18 11.45
N PRO A 274 29.04 -16.94 10.13
CA PRO A 274 28.52 -17.85 9.10
C PRO A 274 28.85 -19.33 9.38
N LEU A 275 27.94 -20.27 9.08
CA LEU A 275 28.10 -21.70 9.40
C LEU A 275 29.37 -22.29 8.77
N ASP A 276 29.68 -21.90 7.54
CA ASP A 276 30.93 -22.19 6.82
C ASP A 276 32.18 -21.79 7.62
N LYS A 277 32.19 -20.61 8.25
CA LYS A 277 33.29 -20.19 9.12
C LYS A 277 33.37 -21.00 10.42
N GLN A 278 32.23 -21.45 10.95
CA GLN A 278 32.20 -22.32 12.13
C GLN A 278 32.74 -23.72 11.80
N ILE A 279 32.33 -24.29 10.66
CA ILE A 279 32.80 -25.58 10.16
C ILE A 279 34.31 -25.53 9.89
N LEU A 280 34.79 -24.50 9.18
CA LEU A 280 36.22 -24.31 8.92
C LEU A 280 37.05 -24.17 10.21
N LYS A 281 36.52 -23.46 11.21
CA LYS A 281 37.18 -23.33 12.52
C LYS A 281 37.24 -24.68 13.25
N LEU A 282 36.16 -25.47 13.21
CA LEU A 282 36.11 -26.79 13.82
C LEU A 282 37.08 -27.78 13.13
N MET A 283 37.14 -27.72 11.79
CA MET A 283 38.05 -28.53 11.00
C MET A 283 39.51 -28.19 11.30
N ARG A 284 39.87 -26.90 11.38
CA ARG A 284 41.23 -26.48 11.76
C ARG A 284 41.63 -26.96 13.15
N LEU A 285 40.75 -26.83 14.14
CA LEU A 285 41.00 -27.31 15.51
C LEU A 285 41.20 -28.84 15.57
N ASN A 286 40.49 -29.60 14.74
CA ASN A 286 40.65 -31.05 14.65
C ASN A 286 41.99 -31.45 14.00
N VAL A 287 42.43 -30.71 12.98
CA VAL A 287 43.74 -30.95 12.34
C VAL A 287 44.89 -30.62 13.28
N GLU A 288 44.81 -29.50 14.01
CA GLU A 288 45.82 -29.13 15.02
C GLU A 288 45.87 -30.14 16.18
N LYS A 289 44.73 -30.65 16.64
CA LYS A 289 44.70 -31.74 17.63
C LYS A 289 45.36 -33.02 17.10
N GLN A 290 45.08 -33.42 15.87
CA GLN A 290 45.68 -34.63 15.29
C GLN A 290 47.20 -34.50 15.06
N ALA A 291 47.71 -33.29 14.85
CA ALA A 291 49.13 -33.02 14.81
C ALA A 291 49.78 -33.09 16.21
N PHE A 292 49.09 -32.60 17.24
CA PHE A 292 49.59 -32.59 18.62
C PHE A 292 49.65 -33.99 19.29
N PHE A 293 48.91 -34.98 18.78
CA PHE A 293 48.96 -36.38 19.25
C PHE A 293 49.88 -37.28 18.39
N LYS A 294 50.67 -36.70 17.48
CA LYS A 294 51.60 -37.41 16.61
C LYS A 294 53.09 -37.12 16.90
N ASP A 295 53.35 -36.32 17.93
CA ASP A 295 54.66 -36.15 18.58
C ASP A 295 54.63 -36.83 19.96
#